data_AF-G2PYM6-F1
#
_entry.id   AF-G2PYM6-F1
#
_cell.length_a   1.000
_cell.length_b   1.000
_cell.length_c   1.000
_cell.angle_alpha   90.00
_cell.angle_beta   90.00
_cell.angle_gamma   90.00
#
_symmetry.space_group_name_H-M   'P 1'
#
loop_
_entity.id
_entity.type
_entity.pdbx_description
1 polymer ?
#
loop_
_entity_poly.entity_id
_entity_poly.type
_entity_poly.pdbx_seq_one_letter_code
_entity_poly.pdbx_strand_id
1 'polypeptide(L)'
;MIISASRRTDIPAFFGDWFINRIKEGFAMYRNPMRPTQVFAVSLHPKDVDAIVFWTKNPKNFLDKLKYLDEYIYYFQFTLTPYAQDLEPGIPNKDEVIETFIKLSDMIGKKRVIWRYDPIIITDKMPLDYHKEKFEELCEKLSPYTQKCIISYVDFYSKAEDELNKINAKRLEQDDLYNLFSAVGSIGKKYNLSVETCAEDVPVEYLGLKKAHCVDGDLINELRKEKGFQDKEYRKDNNQRKACGCVQSIDLGIFNTCKHFCVYCYANFSRNSIIKNAQKYDVNSPLLCSALDLEKDEIRIREKDGSKKLEISHILEQDKNQERKISQLDFCVQQINSVEKNTNSSLEKKVLDHIKRIKQRTLL
;
A
#
# COMPACT_ATOMS: atom_id res chain seq x y z
N MET A 1 14.62 -2.46 -3.83
CA MET A 1 13.62 -1.37 -3.70
C MET A 1 12.51 -1.83 -2.78
N ILE A 2 11.81 -0.93 -2.09
CA ILE A 2 10.67 -1.30 -1.24
C ILE A 2 9.36 -1.04 -1.98
N ILE A 3 8.45 -2.02 -1.97
CA ILE A 3 7.11 -1.92 -2.53
C ILE A 3 6.12 -1.65 -1.42
N SER A 4 5.39 -0.55 -1.55
CA SER A 4 4.18 -0.29 -0.78
C SER A 4 3.00 -0.92 -1.52
N ALA A 5 2.43 -2.00 -0.99
CA ALA A 5 1.14 -2.58 -1.38
C ALA A 5 -0.04 -1.76 -0.79
N SER A 6 0.14 -0.46 -1.04
CA SER A 6 -0.66 0.74 -0.94
C SER A 6 -1.07 1.31 0.41
N ARG A 7 -0.70 2.58 0.60
CA ARG A 7 -1.27 3.52 1.59
C ARG A 7 -2.59 4.14 1.12
N ARG A 8 -2.94 3.97 -0.16
CA ARG A 8 -4.08 4.65 -0.83
C ARG A 8 -5.28 3.74 -1.03
N THR A 9 -5.08 2.43 -0.97
CA THR A 9 -6.15 1.44 -1.13
C THR A 9 -5.82 0.16 -0.39
N ASP A 10 -6.83 -0.62 -0.03
CA ASP A 10 -6.63 -1.88 0.69
C ASP A 10 -6.46 -3.03 -0.31
N ILE A 11 -5.23 -3.23 -0.78
CA ILE A 11 -4.90 -4.29 -1.72
C ILE A 11 -5.20 -5.68 -1.14
N PRO A 12 -4.80 -6.02 0.10
CA PRO A 12 -5.14 -7.31 0.69
C PRO A 12 -6.65 -7.58 0.75
N ALA A 13 -7.47 -6.58 1.13
CA ALA A 13 -8.92 -6.79 1.27
C ALA A 13 -9.63 -6.98 -0.08
N PHE A 14 -9.22 -6.24 -1.13
CA PHE A 14 -10.01 -6.11 -2.36
C PHE A 14 -9.31 -6.51 -3.65
N PHE A 15 -7.99 -6.52 -3.70
CA PHE A 15 -7.20 -6.63 -4.93
C PHE A 15 -6.07 -7.66 -4.82
N GLY A 16 -6.24 -8.66 -3.95
CA GLY A 16 -5.27 -9.70 -3.69
C GLY A 16 -4.91 -10.52 -4.94
N ASP A 17 -5.91 -10.94 -5.71
CA ASP A 17 -5.68 -11.72 -6.95
C ASP A 17 -4.86 -10.94 -7.97
N TRP A 18 -5.19 -9.65 -8.15
CA TRP A 18 -4.42 -8.76 -9.01
C TRP A 18 -2.97 -8.68 -8.55
N PHE A 19 -2.73 -8.47 -7.24
CA PHE A 19 -1.37 -8.37 -6.71
C PHE A 19 -0.58 -9.66 -6.94
N ILE A 20 -1.19 -10.83 -6.71
CA ILE A 20 -0.54 -12.12 -6.97
C ILE A 20 -0.26 -12.35 -8.46
N ASN A 21 -1.14 -11.91 -9.36
CA ASN A 21 -0.85 -11.96 -10.80
C ASN A 21 0.38 -11.09 -11.15
N ARG A 22 0.50 -9.90 -10.55
CA ARG A 22 1.68 -9.05 -10.73
C ARG A 22 2.96 -9.68 -10.16
N ILE A 23 2.88 -10.34 -9.01
CA ILE A 23 3.98 -11.12 -8.42
C ILE A 23 4.44 -12.22 -9.39
N LYS A 24 3.50 -13.03 -9.91
CA LYS A 24 3.80 -14.11 -10.87
C LYS A 24 4.37 -13.59 -12.19
N GLU A 25 3.85 -12.46 -12.68
CA GLU A 25 4.37 -11.80 -13.87
C GLU A 25 5.70 -11.08 -13.61
N GLY A 26 6.08 -10.87 -12.35
CA GLY A 26 7.33 -10.24 -11.94
C GLY A 26 7.39 -8.72 -12.18
N PHE A 27 6.26 -8.06 -12.44
CA PHE A 27 6.20 -6.60 -12.55
C PHE A 27 4.79 -6.05 -12.32
N ALA A 28 4.71 -4.76 -12.00
CA ALA A 28 3.48 -3.98 -12.00
C ALA A 28 3.70 -2.61 -12.64
N MET A 29 2.61 -1.93 -12.97
CA MET A 29 2.62 -0.53 -13.40
C MET A 29 1.77 0.31 -12.44
N TYR A 30 2.15 1.58 -12.27
CA TYR A 30 1.42 2.53 -11.44
C TYR A 30 1.47 3.93 -12.04
N ARG A 31 0.40 4.71 -11.82
CA ARG A 31 0.33 6.10 -12.29
C ARG A 31 0.97 7.05 -11.28
N ASN A 32 1.63 8.08 -11.78
CA ASN A 32 2.01 9.22 -10.95
C ASN A 32 0.73 9.92 -10.46
N PRO A 33 0.49 10.04 -9.15
CA PRO A 33 -0.73 10.69 -8.63
C PRO A 33 -0.83 12.17 -8.98
N MET A 34 0.31 12.85 -9.23
CA MET A 34 0.35 14.27 -9.57
C MET A 34 0.28 14.53 -11.09
N ARG A 35 0.70 13.55 -11.90
CA ARG A 35 0.65 13.60 -13.37
C ARG A 35 0.16 12.25 -13.90
N PRO A 36 -1.16 11.99 -13.94
CA PRO A 36 -1.69 10.66 -14.23
C PRO A 36 -1.25 10.08 -15.58
N THR A 37 -0.95 10.91 -16.58
CA THR A 37 -0.40 10.48 -17.89
C THR A 37 1.03 9.96 -17.80
N GLN A 38 1.74 10.16 -16.69
CA GLN A 38 3.04 9.54 -16.46
C GLN A 38 2.85 8.20 -15.75
N VAL A 39 3.21 7.11 -16.43
CA VAL A 39 3.03 5.75 -15.95
C VAL A 39 4.39 5.10 -15.75
N PHE A 40 4.59 4.49 -14.59
CA PHE A 40 5.82 3.81 -14.24
C PHE A 40 5.62 2.30 -14.21
N ALA A 41 6.54 1.55 -14.79
CA ALA A 41 6.68 0.10 -14.60
C ALA A 41 7.78 -0.18 -13.58
N VAL A 42 7.55 -1.20 -12.74
CA VAL A 42 8.44 -1.56 -11.63
C VAL A 42 8.59 -3.08 -11.54
N SER A 43 9.81 -3.56 -11.29
CA SER A 43 10.08 -4.98 -11.09
C SER A 43 9.50 -5.46 -9.75
N LEU A 44 8.90 -6.65 -9.77
CA LEU A 44 8.45 -7.37 -8.59
C LEU A 44 9.19 -8.70 -8.40
N HIS A 45 10.29 -8.93 -9.11
CA HIS A 45 11.13 -10.11 -8.87
C HIS A 45 11.74 -10.06 -7.45
N PRO A 46 11.84 -11.19 -6.73
CA PRO A 46 12.37 -11.22 -5.36
C PRO A 46 13.72 -10.51 -5.20
N LYS A 47 14.65 -10.70 -6.15
CA LYS A 47 15.98 -10.06 -6.14
C LYS A 47 15.96 -8.53 -6.26
N ASP A 48 14.89 -7.95 -6.81
CA ASP A 48 14.77 -6.51 -7.03
C ASP A 48 13.98 -5.82 -5.88
N VAL A 49 13.27 -6.60 -5.07
CA VAL A 49 12.38 -6.15 -4.00
C VAL A 49 13.00 -6.45 -2.63
N ASP A 50 13.40 -5.40 -1.93
CA ASP A 50 13.97 -5.51 -0.58
C ASP A 50 12.90 -5.86 0.46
N ALA A 51 11.67 -5.36 0.29
CA ALA A 51 10.52 -5.69 1.10
C ALA A 51 9.20 -5.29 0.43
N ILE A 52 8.10 -5.94 0.81
CA ILE A 52 6.73 -5.55 0.49
C ILE A 52 6.02 -5.17 1.79
N VAL A 53 5.48 -3.95 1.87
CA VAL A 53 4.70 -3.50 3.02
C VAL A 53 3.24 -3.46 2.62
N PHE A 54 2.37 -4.13 3.36
CA PHE A 54 0.92 -4.16 3.11
C PHE A 54 0.19 -3.24 4.08
N TRP A 55 -0.85 -2.53 3.63
CA TRP A 55 -1.81 -1.86 4.53
C TRP A 55 -3.16 -2.50 4.34
N THR A 56 -3.83 -2.78 5.45
CA THR A 56 -5.15 -3.38 5.40
C THR A 56 -5.95 -3.11 6.67
N LYS A 57 -7.27 -3.12 6.55
CA LYS A 57 -8.20 -3.28 7.68
C LYS A 57 -8.81 -4.67 7.75
N ASN A 58 -8.73 -5.47 6.68
CA ASN A 58 -9.25 -6.82 6.65
C ASN A 58 -8.61 -7.70 5.55
N PRO A 59 -7.52 -8.41 5.84
CA PRO A 59 -6.83 -9.26 4.89
C PRO A 59 -7.42 -10.67 4.79
N LYS A 60 -8.65 -10.93 5.27
CA LYS A 60 -9.25 -12.28 5.29
C LYS A 60 -9.18 -12.99 3.93
N ASN A 61 -9.46 -12.27 2.85
CA ASN A 61 -9.42 -12.78 1.47
C ASN A 61 -8.00 -12.90 0.87
N PHE A 62 -6.97 -12.49 1.63
CA PHE A 62 -5.57 -12.53 1.23
C PHE A 62 -4.77 -13.62 1.95
N LEU A 63 -5.29 -14.21 3.03
CA LEU A 63 -4.55 -15.17 3.85
C LEU A 63 -4.06 -16.38 3.04
N ASP A 64 -4.90 -16.90 2.14
CA ASP A 64 -4.56 -18.04 1.28
C ASP A 64 -3.51 -17.72 0.20
N LYS A 65 -3.25 -16.42 -0.03
CA LYS A 65 -2.29 -15.90 -1.01
C LYS A 65 -0.90 -15.67 -0.42
N LEU A 66 -0.74 -15.74 0.90
CA LEU A 66 0.55 -15.57 1.57
C LEU A 66 1.61 -16.58 1.07
N LYS A 67 1.19 -17.78 0.66
CA LYS A 67 2.07 -18.81 0.06
C LYS A 67 2.82 -18.37 -1.20
N TYR A 68 2.35 -17.31 -1.89
CA TYR A 68 3.04 -16.77 -3.05
C TYR A 68 4.13 -15.76 -2.67
N LEU A 69 4.28 -15.45 -1.37
CA LEU A 69 5.19 -14.45 -0.84
C LEU A 69 6.37 -15.08 -0.09
N ASP A 70 6.54 -16.41 -0.14
CA ASP A 70 7.56 -17.14 0.63
C ASP A 70 8.99 -16.66 0.35
N GLU A 71 9.29 -16.26 -0.89
CA GLU A 71 10.59 -15.71 -1.27
C GLU A 71 10.79 -14.25 -0.81
N TYR A 72 9.71 -13.53 -0.50
CA TYR A 72 9.75 -12.11 -0.21
C TYR A 72 9.92 -11.81 1.28
N ILE A 73 10.51 -10.65 1.59
CA ILE A 73 10.42 -10.04 2.91
C ILE A 73 9.18 -9.16 2.91
N TYR A 74 8.33 -9.32 3.91
CA TYR A 74 7.11 -8.52 4.00
C TYR A 74 6.61 -8.39 5.42
N TYR A 75 5.78 -7.38 5.64
CA TYR A 75 4.99 -7.22 6.86
C TYR A 75 3.72 -6.41 6.57
N PHE A 76 2.80 -6.45 7.52
CA PHE A 76 1.47 -5.84 7.44
C PHE A 76 1.33 -4.72 8.44
N GLN A 77 0.85 -3.59 7.93
CA GLN A 77 0.24 -2.49 8.67
C GLN A 77 -1.27 -2.80 8.76
N PHE A 78 -1.70 -3.38 9.89
CA PHE A 78 -3.08 -3.79 10.10
C PHE A 78 -3.80 -2.74 10.96
N THR A 79 -4.68 -1.97 10.33
CA THR A 79 -5.49 -0.98 11.03
C THR A 79 -6.71 -1.62 11.66
N LEU A 80 -6.76 -1.62 13.00
CA LEU A 80 -7.88 -2.10 13.79
C LEU A 80 -8.24 -1.04 14.83
N THR A 81 -9.40 -0.42 14.64
CA THR A 81 -9.93 0.73 15.39
C THR A 81 -11.24 0.34 16.09
N PRO A 82 -11.72 1.10 17.09
CA PRO A 82 -12.90 0.72 17.88
C PRO A 82 -14.22 1.16 17.22
N TYR A 83 -14.15 1.67 15.99
CA TYR A 83 -15.26 2.39 15.37
C TYR A 83 -16.35 1.45 14.82
N ALA A 84 -17.61 1.82 15.00
CA ALA A 84 -18.73 1.10 14.45
C ALA A 84 -18.91 1.38 12.94
N GLN A 85 -19.93 0.77 12.34
CA GLN A 85 -20.22 0.84 10.91
C GLN A 85 -20.67 2.23 10.43
N ASP A 86 -21.04 3.14 11.33
CA ASP A 86 -21.31 4.54 10.99
C ASP A 86 -20.03 5.27 10.55
N LEU A 87 -18.88 4.95 11.16
CA LEU A 87 -17.57 5.48 10.77
C LEU A 87 -16.82 4.58 9.78
N GLU A 88 -17.04 3.27 9.84
CA GLU A 88 -16.36 2.26 9.02
C GLU A 88 -17.35 1.29 8.35
N PRO A 89 -18.17 1.75 7.39
CA PRO A 89 -19.31 0.98 6.88
C PRO A 89 -18.93 -0.33 6.19
N GLY A 90 -17.78 -0.37 5.51
CA GLY A 90 -17.32 -1.54 4.78
C GLY A 90 -16.38 -2.44 5.59
N ILE A 91 -16.36 -2.32 6.93
CA ILE A 91 -15.60 -3.19 7.82
C ILE A 91 -16.55 -4.17 8.53
N PRO A 92 -16.20 -5.47 8.61
CA PRO A 92 -16.99 -6.42 9.38
C PRO A 92 -17.08 -6.06 10.87
N ASN A 93 -17.85 -6.83 11.63
CA ASN A 93 -17.86 -6.71 13.07
C ASN A 93 -16.45 -6.90 13.66
N LYS A 94 -16.18 -6.33 14.84
CA LYS A 94 -14.82 -6.29 15.39
C LYS A 94 -14.28 -7.65 15.75
N ASP A 95 -15.12 -8.58 16.21
CA ASP A 95 -14.67 -9.91 16.58
C ASP A 95 -14.12 -10.65 15.35
N GLU A 96 -14.77 -10.56 14.19
CA GLU A 96 -14.26 -11.15 12.94
C GLU A 96 -12.93 -10.51 12.50
N VAL A 97 -12.77 -9.19 12.67
CA VAL A 97 -11.52 -8.49 12.32
C VAL A 97 -10.39 -8.89 13.28
N ILE A 98 -10.69 -9.05 14.57
CA ILE A 98 -9.74 -9.53 15.59
C ILE A 98 -9.32 -10.97 15.29
N GLU A 99 -10.25 -11.87 14.98
CA GLU A 99 -9.94 -13.25 14.56
C GLU A 99 -9.04 -13.26 13.33
N THR A 100 -9.31 -12.39 12.35
CA THR A 100 -8.47 -12.25 11.15
C THR A 100 -7.07 -11.74 11.49
N PHE A 101 -6.96 -10.79 12.41
CA PHE A 101 -5.67 -10.28 12.91
C PHE A 101 -4.85 -11.40 13.56
N ILE A 102 -5.46 -12.14 14.48
CA ILE A 102 -4.86 -13.27 15.19
C ILE A 102 -4.37 -14.30 14.20
N LYS A 103 -5.26 -14.74 13.28
CA LYS A 103 -4.92 -15.73 12.26
C LYS A 103 -3.77 -15.29 11.37
N LEU A 104 -3.75 -14.02 10.94
CA LEU A 104 -2.62 -13.50 10.17
C LEU A 104 -1.32 -13.61 10.99
N SER A 105 -1.34 -13.17 12.24
CA SER A 105 -0.17 -13.20 13.12
C SER A 105 0.33 -14.62 13.39
N ASP A 106 -0.57 -15.59 13.59
CA ASP A 106 -0.20 -17.00 13.76
C ASP A 106 0.48 -17.55 12.50
N MET A 107 0.08 -17.09 11.31
CA MET A 107 0.64 -17.53 10.04
C MET A 107 2.02 -16.92 9.73
N ILE A 108 2.25 -15.65 10.08
CA ILE A 108 3.46 -14.91 9.64
C ILE A 108 4.35 -14.42 10.79
N GLY A 109 3.93 -14.64 12.03
CA GLY A 109 4.59 -14.17 13.23
C GLY A 109 4.22 -12.73 13.61
N LYS A 110 4.05 -12.49 14.91
CA LYS A 110 3.67 -11.19 15.50
C LYS A 110 4.57 -10.01 15.16
N LYS A 111 5.85 -10.24 14.82
CA LYS A 111 6.77 -9.19 14.36
C LYS A 111 6.33 -8.58 13.03
N ARG A 112 5.68 -9.38 12.17
CA ARG A 112 5.25 -8.98 10.83
C ARG A 112 3.82 -8.42 10.78
N VAL A 113 3.13 -8.35 11.92
CA VAL A 113 1.78 -7.76 12.01
C VAL A 113 1.86 -6.56 12.94
N ILE A 114 1.90 -5.36 12.37
CA ILE A 114 1.94 -4.10 13.10
C ILE A 114 0.51 -3.62 13.26
N TRP A 115 0.04 -3.53 14.51
CA TRP A 115 -1.28 -2.98 14.79
C TRP A 115 -1.27 -1.47 14.58
N ARG A 116 -2.30 -0.93 13.94
CA ARG A 116 -2.54 0.50 13.89
C ARG A 116 -3.88 0.83 14.52
N TYR A 117 -3.86 1.47 15.68
CA TYR A 117 -5.02 2.11 16.27
C TYR A 117 -5.06 3.56 15.78
N ASP A 118 -5.32 3.69 14.48
CA ASP A 118 -5.03 4.88 13.71
C ASP A 118 -6.10 5.11 12.61
N PRO A 119 -6.67 6.32 12.51
CA PRO A 119 -6.48 7.45 13.41
C PRO A 119 -7.34 7.33 14.67
N ILE A 120 -6.97 8.03 15.74
CA ILE A 120 -7.84 8.32 16.89
C ILE A 120 -8.72 9.54 16.56
N ILE A 121 -10.01 9.47 16.87
CA ILE A 121 -11.02 10.49 16.57
C ILE A 121 -11.83 10.78 17.83
N ILE A 122 -11.63 11.95 18.44
CA ILE A 122 -12.46 12.37 19.56
C ILE A 122 -13.76 13.01 19.06
N THR A 123 -14.89 12.53 19.58
CA THR A 123 -16.22 13.13 19.43
C THR A 123 -16.91 13.17 20.80
N ASP A 124 -18.10 13.75 20.91
CA ASP A 124 -18.89 13.67 22.14
C ASP A 124 -19.29 12.24 22.50
N LYS A 125 -19.43 11.35 21.50
CA LYS A 125 -19.77 9.93 21.70
C LYS A 125 -18.54 9.06 21.96
N MET A 126 -17.35 9.53 21.57
CA MET A 126 -16.08 8.83 21.72
C MET A 126 -15.06 9.75 22.41
N PRO A 127 -15.28 10.12 23.69
CA PRO A 127 -14.34 10.92 24.44
C PRO A 127 -13.07 10.13 24.78
N LEU A 128 -12.09 10.78 25.43
CA LEU A 128 -10.84 10.14 25.84
C LEU A 128 -11.06 8.85 26.64
N ASP A 129 -12.00 8.84 27.59
CA ASP A 129 -12.28 7.66 28.42
C ASP A 129 -12.82 6.48 27.59
N TYR A 130 -13.63 6.74 26.56
CA TYR A 130 -14.04 5.72 25.60
C TYR A 130 -12.82 5.10 24.91
N HIS A 131 -11.88 5.93 24.45
CA HIS A 131 -10.68 5.43 23.80
C HIS A 131 -9.75 4.68 24.76
N LYS A 132 -9.65 5.08 26.03
CA LYS A 132 -8.91 4.34 27.04
C LYS A 132 -9.48 2.93 27.24
N GLU A 133 -10.79 2.83 27.45
CA GLU A 133 -11.48 1.55 27.61
C GLU A 133 -11.29 0.65 26.38
N LYS A 134 -11.62 1.17 25.17
CA LYS A 134 -11.55 0.37 23.93
C LYS A 134 -10.13 0.03 23.50
N PHE A 135 -9.17 0.91 23.76
CA PHE A 135 -7.77 0.59 23.50
C PHE A 135 -7.27 -0.50 24.45
N GLU A 136 -7.65 -0.47 25.73
CA GLU A 136 -7.29 -1.51 26.69
C GLU A 136 -7.90 -2.87 26.34
N GLU A 137 -9.20 -2.92 25.98
CA GLU A 137 -9.87 -4.14 25.50
C GLU A 137 -9.15 -4.75 24.28
N LEU A 138 -8.71 -3.91 23.34
CA LEU A 138 -7.96 -4.38 22.17
C LEU A 138 -6.53 -4.79 22.53
N CYS A 139 -5.86 -4.10 23.45
CA CYS A 139 -4.53 -4.51 23.92
C CYS A 139 -4.56 -5.91 24.53
N GLU A 140 -5.57 -6.21 25.35
CA GLU A 140 -5.74 -7.53 25.96
C GLU A 140 -5.83 -8.63 24.89
N LYS A 141 -6.61 -8.39 23.83
CA LYS A 141 -6.81 -9.36 22.75
C LYS A 141 -5.62 -9.46 21.78
N LEU A 142 -4.95 -8.35 21.48
CA LEU A 142 -4.00 -8.26 20.36
C LEU A 142 -2.53 -8.35 20.79
N SER A 143 -2.19 -8.00 22.03
CA SER A 143 -0.78 -7.99 22.50
C SER A 143 -0.03 -9.33 22.42
N PRO A 144 -0.68 -10.50 22.52
CA PRO A 144 0.02 -11.77 22.24
C PRO A 144 0.47 -11.91 20.77
N TYR A 145 -0.22 -11.21 19.87
CA TYR A 145 -0.15 -11.36 18.42
C TYR A 145 0.48 -10.16 17.70
N THR A 146 0.99 -9.17 18.43
CA THR A 146 1.79 -8.06 17.87
C THR A 146 2.81 -7.57 18.88
N GLN A 147 3.85 -6.90 18.40
CA GLN A 147 4.86 -6.25 19.25
C GLN A 147 4.73 -4.72 19.27
N LYS A 148 4.03 -4.15 18.27
CA LYS A 148 4.04 -2.72 17.98
C LYS A 148 2.62 -2.24 17.65
N CYS A 149 2.23 -1.13 18.26
CA CYS A 149 1.02 -0.40 17.94
C CYS A 149 1.36 1.01 17.47
N ILE A 150 0.95 1.36 16.25
CA ILE A 150 1.07 2.72 15.73
C ILE A 150 -0.22 3.48 15.99
N ILE A 151 -0.09 4.69 16.50
CA ILE A 151 -1.21 5.62 16.74
C ILE A 151 -0.96 6.95 16.04
N SER A 152 -2.03 7.65 15.71
CA SER A 152 -2.02 9.07 15.34
C SER A 152 -3.34 9.70 15.73
N TYR A 153 -3.37 11.02 15.74
CA TYR A 153 -4.63 11.74 15.77
C TYR A 153 -5.14 12.00 14.34
N VAL A 154 -6.45 12.06 14.18
CA VAL A 154 -7.05 12.30 12.86
C VAL A 154 -6.63 13.66 12.30
N ASP A 155 -6.07 13.63 11.09
CA ASP A 155 -5.82 14.82 10.30
C ASP A 155 -7.09 15.27 9.58
N PHE A 156 -7.43 16.55 9.70
CA PHE A 156 -8.56 17.16 8.98
C PHE A 156 -8.11 17.61 7.58
N TYR A 157 -7.83 16.63 6.72
CA TYR A 157 -7.58 16.91 5.30
C TYR A 157 -8.84 17.48 4.65
N SER A 158 -8.68 18.39 3.70
CA SER A 158 -9.80 19.02 2.95
C SER A 158 -10.78 18.01 2.33
N LYS A 159 -10.32 16.79 2.04
CA LYS A 159 -11.13 15.70 1.46
C LYS A 159 -11.97 14.93 2.48
N ALA A 160 -11.63 14.99 3.77
CA ALA A 160 -12.31 14.28 4.85
C ALA A 160 -12.99 15.24 5.86
N GLU A 161 -12.64 16.52 5.82
CA GLU A 161 -13.08 17.54 6.79
C GLU A 161 -14.60 17.65 6.89
N ASP A 162 -15.33 17.69 5.77
CA ASP A 162 -16.79 17.77 5.79
C ASP A 162 -17.43 16.57 6.49
N GLU A 163 -16.91 15.36 6.25
CA GLU A 163 -17.41 14.13 6.87
C GLU A 163 -17.04 14.05 8.35
N LEU A 164 -15.85 14.53 8.72
CA LEU A 164 -15.42 14.66 10.12
C LEU A 164 -16.27 15.68 10.89
N ASN A 165 -16.63 16.79 10.26
CA ASN A 165 -17.50 17.81 10.87
C ASN A 165 -18.91 17.26 11.10
N LYS A 166 -19.46 16.44 10.20
CA LYS A 166 -20.78 15.79 10.37
C LYS A 166 -20.86 14.88 11.60
N ILE A 167 -19.73 14.31 12.02
CA ILE A 167 -19.66 13.48 13.23
C ILE A 167 -19.19 14.27 14.47
N ASN A 168 -19.08 15.60 14.38
CA ASN A 168 -18.56 16.48 15.42
C ASN A 168 -17.17 16.05 15.92
N ALA A 169 -16.28 15.66 15.00
CA ALA A 169 -14.90 15.37 15.32
C ALA A 169 -14.20 16.62 15.85
N LYS A 170 -13.52 16.50 16.99
CA LYS A 170 -12.84 17.62 17.65
C LYS A 170 -11.44 17.81 17.09
N ARG A 171 -11.02 19.06 16.92
CA ARG A 171 -9.60 19.40 16.79
C ARG A 171 -9.05 19.54 18.20
N LEU A 172 -7.99 18.82 18.51
CA LEU A 172 -7.36 18.87 19.82
C LEU A 172 -6.16 19.81 19.79
N GLU A 173 -5.99 20.57 20.87
CA GLU A 173 -4.80 21.37 21.11
C GLU A 173 -3.63 20.46 21.56
N GLN A 174 -2.41 21.02 21.58
CA GLN A 174 -1.19 20.26 21.86
C GLN A 174 -1.23 19.53 23.22
N ASP A 175 -1.76 20.17 24.26
CA ASP A 175 -1.87 19.58 25.60
C ASP A 175 -2.88 18.42 25.65
N ASP A 176 -4.00 18.53 24.94
CA ASP A 176 -5.00 17.48 24.85
C ASP A 176 -4.49 16.27 24.04
N LEU A 177 -3.74 16.53 22.96
CA LEU A 177 -3.04 15.48 22.20
C LEU A 177 -2.00 14.78 23.07
N TYR A 178 -1.22 15.54 23.85
CA TYR A 178 -0.24 14.99 24.77
C TYR A 178 -0.90 14.10 25.82
N ASN A 179 -2.01 14.55 26.41
CA ASN A 179 -2.80 13.78 27.38
C ASN A 179 -3.37 12.49 26.76
N LEU A 180 -3.91 12.58 25.54
CA LEU A 180 -4.41 11.42 24.79
C LEU A 180 -3.32 10.39 24.55
N PHE A 181 -2.17 10.80 23.99
CA PHE A 181 -1.07 9.88 23.70
C PHE A 181 -0.43 9.32 24.96
N SER A 182 -0.33 10.10 26.03
CA SER A 182 0.13 9.64 27.35
C SER A 182 -0.76 8.53 27.90
N ALA A 183 -2.08 8.71 27.85
CA ALA A 183 -3.04 7.73 28.34
C ALA A 183 -2.98 6.42 27.54
N VAL A 184 -3.03 6.51 26.20
CA VAL A 184 -2.95 5.34 25.29
C VAL A 184 -1.59 4.64 25.42
N GLY A 185 -0.51 5.41 25.48
CA GLY A 185 0.85 4.91 25.68
C GLY A 185 1.01 4.12 26.97
N SER A 186 0.48 4.65 28.08
CA SER A 186 0.53 4.00 29.39
C SER A 186 -0.22 2.66 29.41
N ILE A 187 -1.37 2.59 28.73
CA ILE A 187 -2.13 1.35 28.56
C ILE A 187 -1.30 0.35 27.74
N GLY A 188 -0.78 0.74 26.58
CA GLY A 188 -0.01 -0.18 25.75
C GLY A 188 1.22 -0.77 26.46
N LYS A 189 1.87 0.02 27.32
CA LYS A 189 2.99 -0.43 28.16
C LYS A 189 2.58 -1.53 29.14
N LYS A 190 1.38 -1.47 29.73
CA LYS A 190 0.84 -2.54 30.61
C LYS A 190 0.79 -3.90 29.91
N TYR A 191 0.60 -3.91 28.59
CA TYR A 191 0.52 -5.10 27.75
C TYR A 191 1.82 -5.40 26.97
N ASN A 192 2.95 -4.78 27.34
CA ASN A 192 4.25 -4.95 26.67
C ASN A 192 4.25 -4.60 25.17
N LEU A 193 3.41 -3.65 24.75
CA LEU A 193 3.39 -3.14 23.37
C LEU A 193 4.29 -1.91 23.23
N SER A 194 5.07 -1.87 22.14
CA SER A 194 5.74 -0.63 21.70
C SER A 194 4.70 0.27 21.04
N VAL A 195 4.19 1.26 21.77
CA VAL A 195 3.29 2.28 21.22
C VAL A 195 4.11 3.40 20.59
N GLU A 196 3.83 3.71 19.33
CA GLU A 196 4.60 4.66 18.52
C GLU A 196 3.67 5.63 17.79
N THR A 197 4.05 6.92 17.71
CA THR A 197 3.22 7.94 17.06
C THR A 197 3.66 8.22 15.63
N CYS A 198 2.72 8.28 14.69
CA CYS A 198 3.04 8.49 13.27
C CYS A 198 2.94 9.97 12.88
N ALA A 199 4.11 10.62 12.70
CA ALA A 199 4.24 11.98 12.18
C ALA A 199 3.44 13.04 12.95
N GLU A 200 3.35 12.86 14.27
CA GLU A 200 2.84 13.86 15.21
C GLU A 200 3.94 14.87 15.56
N ASP A 201 3.61 16.15 15.66
CA ASP A 201 4.56 17.21 16.05
C ASP A 201 4.68 17.39 17.58
N VAL A 202 3.90 16.62 18.35
CA VAL A 202 3.94 16.60 19.82
C VAL A 202 5.22 15.90 20.31
N PRO A 203 5.93 16.43 21.34
CA PRO A 203 7.13 15.82 21.91
C PRO A 203 6.78 14.62 22.81
N VAL A 204 6.44 13.50 22.17
CA VAL A 204 5.99 12.28 22.84
C VAL A 204 7.14 11.45 23.43
N GLU A 205 8.39 11.79 23.13
CA GLU A 205 9.57 11.08 23.60
C GLU A 205 9.68 11.11 25.14
N TYR A 206 9.24 12.21 25.77
CA TYR A 206 9.17 12.34 27.22
C TYR A 206 8.14 11.39 27.87
N LEU A 207 7.19 10.88 27.08
CA LEU A 207 6.22 9.86 27.50
C LEU A 207 6.79 8.43 27.38
N GLY A 208 8.02 8.28 26.89
CA GLY A 208 8.60 6.99 26.53
C GLY A 208 8.03 6.40 25.23
N LEU A 209 7.30 7.21 24.44
CA LEU A 209 6.81 6.83 23.12
C LEU A 209 7.87 7.11 22.07
N LYS A 210 7.87 6.32 21.00
CA LYS A 210 8.77 6.51 19.85
C LYS A 210 8.00 7.08 18.66
N LYS A 211 8.73 7.65 17.70
CA LYS A 211 8.18 7.99 16.39
C LYS A 211 8.09 6.73 15.53
N ALA A 212 6.91 6.50 14.97
CA ALA A 212 6.62 5.34 14.13
C ALA A 212 7.05 5.57 12.69
N HIS A 213 7.58 4.52 12.06
CA HIS A 213 7.75 4.46 10.61
C HIS A 213 6.81 3.40 10.04
N CYS A 214 5.86 3.80 9.19
CA CYS A 214 4.98 2.84 8.51
C CYS A 214 5.76 1.96 7.52
N VAL A 215 6.72 2.56 6.81
CA VAL A 215 7.76 1.85 6.05
C VAL A 215 9.06 1.97 6.83
N ASP A 216 9.36 0.94 7.62
CA ASP A 216 10.37 0.93 8.67
C ASP A 216 11.65 0.23 8.19
N GLY A 217 12.71 1.01 7.95
CA GLY A 217 13.99 0.49 7.46
C GLY A 217 14.66 -0.47 8.45
N ASP A 218 14.47 -0.25 9.74
CA ASP A 218 15.09 -1.07 10.79
C ASP A 218 14.39 -2.42 10.88
N LEU A 219 13.05 -2.42 10.88
CA LEU A 219 12.26 -3.65 10.80
C LEU A 219 12.57 -4.43 9.52
N ILE A 220 12.71 -3.75 8.39
CA ILE A 220 13.08 -4.40 7.12
C ILE A 220 14.45 -5.06 7.22
N ASN A 221 15.45 -4.39 7.81
CA ASN A 221 16.77 -4.99 8.03
C ASN A 221 16.72 -6.17 9.00
N GLU A 222 15.93 -6.09 10.05
CA GLU A 222 15.73 -7.21 10.99
C GLU A 222 15.14 -8.44 10.27
N LEU A 223 14.07 -8.26 9.49
CA LEU A 223 13.44 -9.34 8.72
C LEU A 223 14.34 -9.87 7.59
N ARG A 224 15.19 -9.02 7.01
CA ARG A 224 16.24 -9.42 6.05
C ARG A 224 17.27 -10.33 6.68
N LYS A 225 17.72 -9.97 7.88
CA LYS A 225 18.73 -10.72 8.63
C LYS A 225 18.23 -12.10 9.02
N GLU A 226 16.95 -12.23 9.38
CA GLU A 226 16.28 -13.53 9.60
C GLU A 226 16.33 -14.45 8.36
N LYS A 227 16.39 -13.86 7.16
CA LYS A 227 16.55 -14.59 5.88
C LYS A 227 18.01 -14.69 5.40
N GLY A 228 18.99 -14.31 6.22
CA GLY A 228 20.42 -14.40 5.89
C GLY A 228 20.92 -13.29 4.95
N PHE A 229 20.15 -12.22 4.73
CA PHE A 229 20.61 -11.06 3.98
C PHE A 229 21.35 -10.07 4.87
N GLN A 230 22.29 -9.33 4.28
CA GLN A 230 23.00 -8.24 4.96
C GLN A 230 22.10 -7.00 5.08
N ASP A 231 22.43 -6.18 6.08
CA ASP A 231 21.82 -4.88 6.32
C ASP A 231 22.02 -3.96 5.11
N LYS A 232 21.07 -3.04 4.96
CA LYS A 232 21.08 -2.06 3.89
C LYS A 232 20.69 -0.70 4.43
N GLU A 233 21.36 0.34 3.92
CA GLU A 233 20.96 1.70 4.19
C GLU A 233 19.76 2.09 3.31
N TYR A 234 18.75 2.67 3.95
CA TYR A 234 17.55 3.15 3.30
C TYR A 234 17.44 4.67 3.45
N ARG A 235 17.12 5.36 2.36
CA ARG A 235 16.90 6.81 2.35
C ARG A 235 15.50 7.12 2.86
N LYS A 236 15.35 8.21 3.61
CA LYS A 236 14.05 8.81 3.96
C LYS A 236 13.26 9.12 2.68
N ASP A 237 11.95 8.90 2.70
CA ASP A 237 11.07 9.34 1.62
C ASP A 237 10.83 10.86 1.71
N ASN A 238 11.39 11.59 0.73
CA ASN A 238 11.25 13.05 0.64
C ASN A 238 9.83 13.51 0.28
N ASN A 239 8.95 12.60 -0.14
CA ASN A 239 7.56 12.92 -0.46
C ASN A 239 6.61 12.75 0.74
N GLN A 240 7.12 12.35 1.90
CA GLN A 240 6.33 12.26 3.14
C GLN A 240 6.42 13.54 3.96
N ARG A 241 5.49 13.68 4.92
CA ARG A 241 5.49 14.76 5.93
C ARG A 241 6.87 14.95 6.54
N LYS A 242 7.21 16.19 6.94
CA LYS A 242 8.52 16.54 7.51
C LYS A 242 8.87 15.66 8.72
N ALA A 243 7.91 15.46 9.62
CA ALA A 243 8.03 14.61 10.80
C ALA A 243 7.99 13.09 10.52
N CYS A 244 7.68 12.67 9.28
CA CYS A 244 7.62 11.25 8.93
C CYS A 244 9.01 10.71 8.56
N GLY A 245 9.51 9.72 9.30
CA GLY A 245 10.79 9.05 9.02
C GLY A 245 10.69 7.79 8.16
N CYS A 246 9.55 7.52 7.52
CA CYS A 246 9.42 6.38 6.61
C CYS A 246 10.48 6.42 5.51
N VAL A 247 11.02 5.24 5.18
CA VAL A 247 11.96 5.10 4.08
C VAL A 247 11.26 5.10 2.72
N GLN A 248 12.02 5.41 1.67
CA GLN A 248 11.52 5.50 0.30
C GLN A 248 10.91 4.17 -0.18
N SER A 249 9.70 4.24 -0.72
CA SER A 249 8.98 3.09 -1.28
C SER A 249 8.17 3.47 -2.51
N ILE A 250 7.85 2.49 -3.36
CA ILE A 250 6.97 2.66 -4.50
C ILE A 250 5.56 2.18 -4.14
N ASP A 251 4.59 3.09 -4.15
CA ASP A 251 3.17 2.78 -3.89
C ASP A 251 2.45 2.35 -5.16
N LEU A 252 1.92 1.12 -5.15
CA LEU A 252 1.21 0.54 -6.30
C LEU A 252 -0.27 0.89 -6.36
N GLY A 253 -0.84 1.48 -5.32
CA GLY A 253 -2.27 1.74 -5.29
C GLY A 253 -2.67 3.13 -5.74
N ILE A 254 -3.98 3.27 -5.88
CA ILE A 254 -4.65 4.41 -6.47
C ILE A 254 -5.76 4.90 -5.53
N PHE A 255 -5.91 6.22 -5.47
CA PHE A 255 -6.97 6.88 -4.71
C PHE A 255 -8.37 6.45 -5.18
N ASN A 256 -9.36 6.56 -4.30
CA ASN A 256 -10.76 6.27 -4.58
C ASN A 256 -10.95 4.88 -5.25
N THR A 257 -10.47 3.82 -4.61
CA THR A 257 -10.74 2.42 -4.98
C THR A 257 -11.03 1.52 -3.78
N CYS A 258 -10.68 1.93 -2.56
CA CYS A 258 -10.97 1.16 -1.35
C CYS A 258 -12.47 1.20 -1.05
N LYS A 259 -13.07 0.02 -0.86
CA LYS A 259 -14.52 -0.15 -0.62
C LYS A 259 -14.88 -0.23 0.87
N HIS A 260 -13.98 0.19 1.76
CA HIS A 260 -14.29 0.31 3.18
C HIS A 260 -15.13 1.54 3.53
N PHE A 261 -15.10 2.59 2.70
CA PHE A 261 -15.88 3.82 2.86
C PHE A 261 -15.71 4.52 4.22
N CYS A 262 -14.52 4.44 4.82
CA CYS A 262 -14.27 5.07 6.11
C CYS A 262 -14.45 6.60 6.04
N VAL A 263 -15.20 7.16 6.98
CA VAL A 263 -15.58 8.59 7.06
C VAL A 263 -14.36 9.51 7.06
N TYR A 264 -13.28 9.10 7.74
CA TYR A 264 -12.05 9.87 7.91
C TYR A 264 -11.01 9.66 6.79
N CYS A 265 -11.34 8.94 5.70
CA CYS A 265 -10.35 8.52 4.73
C CYS A 265 -9.91 9.65 3.78
N TYR A 266 -8.68 10.13 3.95
CA TYR A 266 -8.08 11.11 3.02
C TYR A 266 -7.87 10.55 1.59
N ALA A 267 -7.73 9.22 1.47
CA ALA A 267 -7.40 8.58 0.20
C ALA A 267 -8.62 8.12 -0.61
N ASN A 268 -9.75 7.87 0.04
CA ASN A 268 -10.95 7.29 -0.57
C ASN A 268 -12.19 8.03 -0.04
N PHE A 269 -12.40 9.23 -0.57
CA PHE A 269 -13.33 10.22 -0.04
C PHE A 269 -14.57 10.41 -0.91
N SER A 270 -14.60 9.84 -2.12
CA SER A 270 -15.74 9.98 -3.04
C SER A 270 -16.32 8.61 -3.38
N ARG A 271 -17.48 8.29 -2.80
CA ARG A 271 -18.21 7.02 -3.05
C ARG A 271 -18.46 6.78 -4.53
N ASN A 272 -18.91 7.80 -5.27
CA ASN A 272 -19.13 7.70 -6.71
C ASN A 272 -17.83 7.40 -7.47
N SER A 273 -16.72 8.05 -7.08
CA SER A 273 -15.41 7.78 -7.70
C SER A 273 -14.92 6.37 -7.39
N ILE A 274 -15.12 5.87 -6.17
CA ILE A 274 -14.78 4.51 -5.76
C ILE A 274 -15.50 3.49 -6.63
N ILE A 275 -16.83 3.64 -6.78
CA ILE A 275 -17.66 2.73 -7.60
C ILE A 275 -17.19 2.77 -9.06
N LYS A 276 -17.01 3.98 -9.63
CA LYS A 276 -16.56 4.16 -11.02
C LYS A 276 -15.16 3.59 -11.28
N ASN A 277 -14.22 3.76 -10.34
CA ASN A 277 -12.87 3.25 -10.51
C ASN A 277 -12.82 1.73 -10.33
N ALA A 278 -13.61 1.16 -9.42
CA ALA A 278 -13.69 -0.29 -9.24
C ALA A 278 -14.19 -1.02 -10.50
N GLN A 279 -15.02 -0.38 -11.33
CA GLN A 279 -15.45 -0.93 -12.63
C GLN A 279 -14.30 -1.09 -13.64
N LYS A 280 -13.18 -0.38 -13.45
CA LYS A 280 -11.98 -0.47 -14.28
C LYS A 280 -11.01 -1.56 -13.80
N TYR A 281 -11.40 -2.33 -12.78
CA TYR A 281 -10.59 -3.42 -12.29
C TYR A 281 -10.49 -4.52 -13.36
N ASP A 282 -9.26 -4.81 -13.77
CA ASP A 282 -8.92 -5.99 -14.55
C ASP A 282 -7.76 -6.68 -13.84
N VAL A 283 -7.98 -7.92 -13.42
CA VAL A 283 -6.97 -8.75 -12.74
C VAL A 283 -5.72 -8.97 -13.60
N ASN A 284 -5.84 -8.89 -14.93
CA ASN A 284 -4.76 -9.07 -15.89
C ASN A 284 -4.11 -7.76 -16.33
N SER A 285 -4.67 -6.60 -15.99
CA SER A 285 -4.05 -5.30 -16.29
C SER A 285 -2.86 -5.05 -15.36
N PRO A 286 -1.68 -4.64 -15.87
CA PRO A 286 -0.54 -4.33 -15.03
C PRO A 286 -0.79 -3.11 -14.13
N LEU A 287 -1.84 -2.33 -14.40
CA LEU A 287 -2.29 -1.18 -13.63
C LEU A 287 -3.50 -1.55 -12.75
N LEU A 288 -3.49 -1.15 -11.48
CA LEU A 288 -4.65 -1.33 -10.60
C LEU A 288 -5.78 -0.35 -10.94
N CYS A 289 -6.98 -0.88 -11.24
CA CYS A 289 -8.19 -0.10 -11.55
C CYS A 289 -7.96 0.97 -12.65
N SER A 290 -7.09 0.66 -13.60
CA SER A 290 -6.70 1.53 -14.70
C SER A 290 -6.14 0.69 -15.86
N ALA A 291 -6.02 1.30 -17.02
CA ALA A 291 -5.45 0.73 -18.23
C ALA A 291 -4.57 1.78 -18.91
N LEU A 292 -3.63 1.36 -19.75
CA LEU A 292 -2.79 2.27 -20.52
C LEU A 292 -3.60 2.95 -21.65
N ASP A 293 -3.34 4.23 -21.85
CA ASP A 293 -3.75 5.02 -23.02
C ASP A 293 -2.50 5.29 -23.85
N LEU A 294 -2.28 4.52 -24.92
CA LEU A 294 -1.04 4.58 -25.70
C LEU A 294 -0.83 5.91 -26.45
N GLU A 295 -1.88 6.74 -26.58
CA GLU A 295 -1.79 8.06 -27.21
C GLU A 295 -1.37 9.15 -26.21
N LYS A 296 -1.72 8.98 -24.93
CA LYS A 296 -1.51 10.01 -23.90
C LYS A 296 -0.45 9.66 -22.87
N ASP A 297 -0.20 8.37 -22.64
CA ASP A 297 0.63 7.93 -21.53
C ASP A 297 2.13 7.97 -21.87
N GLU A 298 2.89 8.69 -21.05
CA GLU A 298 4.35 8.61 -20.99
C GLU A 298 4.75 7.41 -20.12
N ILE A 299 5.19 6.34 -20.76
CA ILE A 299 5.60 5.10 -20.08
C ILE A 299 7.07 5.19 -19.68
N ARG A 300 7.37 4.88 -18.42
CA ARG A 300 8.73 4.92 -17.86
C ARG A 300 9.05 3.64 -17.10
N ILE A 301 10.28 3.17 -17.20
CA ILE A 301 10.81 2.05 -16.41
C ILE A 301 11.48 2.60 -15.16
N ARG A 302 11.10 2.11 -13.98
CA ARG A 302 11.74 2.47 -12.72
C ARG A 302 13.07 1.76 -12.56
N GLU A 303 14.07 2.53 -12.16
CA GLU A 303 15.43 2.06 -11.87
C GLU A 303 15.80 2.44 -10.44
N LYS A 304 16.92 1.91 -9.94
CA LYS A 304 17.37 2.11 -8.55
C LYS A 304 17.43 3.60 -8.15
N ASP A 305 17.94 4.45 -9.03
CA ASP A 305 18.16 5.88 -8.79
C ASP A 305 17.43 6.78 -9.81
N GLY A 306 16.24 6.38 -10.26
CA GLY A 306 15.46 7.24 -11.17
C GLY A 306 14.41 6.52 -12.00
N SER A 307 14.29 6.93 -13.26
CA SER A 307 13.45 6.25 -14.25
C SER A 307 13.86 6.61 -15.67
N LYS A 308 13.81 5.63 -16.57
CA LYS A 308 14.06 5.78 -18.00
C LYS A 308 12.74 5.86 -18.76
N LYS A 309 12.58 6.86 -19.65
CA LYS A 309 11.43 6.92 -20.56
C LYS A 309 11.54 5.81 -21.60
N LEU A 310 10.44 5.12 -21.86
CA LEU A 310 10.36 4.11 -22.91
C LEU A 310 9.92 4.78 -24.21
N GLU A 311 10.73 4.65 -25.27
CA GLU A 311 10.35 5.13 -26.59
C GLU A 311 9.48 4.08 -27.28
N ILE A 312 8.21 4.43 -27.50
CA ILE A 312 7.19 3.54 -28.07
C ILE A 312 6.74 3.98 -29.47
N SER A 313 7.29 5.09 -29.99
CA SER A 313 6.95 5.66 -31.31
C SER A 313 7.04 4.62 -32.42
N HIS A 314 8.13 3.85 -32.49
CA HIS A 314 8.31 2.82 -33.51
C HIS A 314 7.26 1.69 -33.44
N ILE A 315 6.77 1.36 -32.24
CA ILE A 315 5.69 0.37 -32.07
C ILE A 315 4.37 0.95 -32.56
N LEU A 316 4.14 2.25 -32.35
CA LEU A 316 2.95 2.95 -32.85
C LEU A 316 3.03 3.13 -34.38
N GLU A 317 4.21 3.43 -34.93
CA GLU A 317 4.49 3.73 -36.35
C GLU A 317 4.53 2.53 -37.29
N GLN A 318 4.80 1.30 -36.80
CA GLN A 318 4.84 0.09 -37.64
C GLN A 318 3.57 -0.12 -38.49
N ASP A 319 2.45 0.54 -38.17
CA ASP A 319 1.21 0.52 -38.95
C ASP A 319 1.03 1.64 -39.99
N LYS A 320 1.71 2.79 -39.91
CA LYS A 320 1.63 3.78 -41.02
C LYS A 320 2.17 3.21 -42.34
N ASN A 321 3.08 2.22 -42.25
CA ASN A 321 3.61 1.50 -43.40
C ASN A 321 2.97 0.13 -43.64
N GLN A 322 2.29 -0.50 -42.66
CA GLN A 322 1.54 -1.74 -42.88
C GLN A 322 0.15 -1.51 -43.48
N GLU A 323 -0.49 -0.35 -43.26
CA GLU A 323 -1.66 0.06 -44.07
C GLU A 323 -1.32 0.21 -45.58
N ARG A 324 -0.04 0.33 -45.93
CA ARG A 324 0.45 0.34 -47.33
C ARG A 324 0.92 -1.03 -47.85
N LYS A 325 0.94 -2.08 -47.03
CA LYS A 325 1.41 -3.41 -47.42
C LYS A 325 0.45 -4.51 -46.97
N ILE A 326 -0.76 -4.47 -47.51
CA ILE A 326 -1.49 -5.72 -47.80
C ILE A 326 -0.95 -6.23 -49.13
N SER A 327 0.15 -6.98 -49.09
CA SER A 327 0.44 -8.05 -50.04
C SER A 327 1.59 -8.91 -49.52
N GLN A 328 1.30 -10.21 -49.52
CA GLN A 328 2.19 -11.36 -49.29
C GLN A 328 2.63 -11.65 -47.85
N LEU A 329 1.94 -12.64 -47.26
CA LEU A 329 2.46 -13.48 -46.20
C LEU A 329 3.70 -14.24 -46.71
N ASP A 330 4.75 -14.28 -45.90
CA ASP A 330 5.71 -15.38 -45.93
C ASP A 330 6.04 -15.85 -44.51
N PHE A 331 5.94 -17.16 -44.37
CA PHE A 331 6.21 -17.95 -43.17
C PHE A 331 7.72 -18.10 -43.04
N CYS A 332 8.33 -17.66 -41.95
CA CYS A 332 9.62 -18.20 -41.55
C CYS A 332 9.83 -18.13 -40.04
N VAL A 333 9.93 -19.32 -39.45
CA VAL A 333 10.32 -19.59 -38.06
C VAL A 333 11.82 -19.36 -37.94
N GLN A 334 12.26 -18.49 -37.01
CA GLN A 334 13.66 -18.49 -36.58
C GLN A 334 13.81 -18.36 -35.06
N GLN A 335 14.76 -19.16 -34.58
CA GLN A 335 15.03 -19.56 -33.20
C GLN A 335 15.49 -18.41 -32.30
N ILE A 336 15.07 -18.50 -31.04
CA ILE A 336 15.51 -17.62 -29.95
C ILE A 336 16.84 -18.15 -29.41
N ASN A 337 17.93 -17.40 -29.64
CA ASN A 337 19.17 -17.58 -28.89
C ASN A 337 19.11 -16.77 -27.59
N SER A 338 19.32 -17.48 -26.49
CA SER A 338 19.42 -17.00 -25.12
C SER A 338 20.71 -16.22 -24.88
N VAL A 339 20.59 -14.98 -24.42
CA VAL A 339 21.67 -14.26 -23.73
C VAL A 339 21.07 -13.57 -22.50
N GLU A 340 21.44 -14.07 -21.32
CA GLU A 340 21.26 -13.36 -20.06
C GLU A 340 22.08 -12.06 -20.08
N LYS A 341 21.44 -10.90 -19.87
CA LYS A 341 22.01 -9.75 -19.12
C LYS A 341 21.01 -8.58 -18.98
N ASN A 342 21.06 -7.97 -17.79
CA ASN A 342 20.28 -6.85 -17.24
C ASN A 342 18.80 -7.11 -16.89
N THR A 343 18.46 -7.01 -15.60
CA THR A 343 17.08 -7.00 -15.08
C THR A 343 16.23 -5.91 -15.72
N ASN A 344 16.82 -4.75 -16.04
CA ASN A 344 16.14 -3.68 -16.77
C ASN A 344 15.76 -4.09 -18.20
N SER A 345 16.56 -4.93 -18.88
CA SER A 345 16.22 -5.42 -20.23
C SER A 345 15.03 -6.39 -20.19
N SER A 346 14.91 -7.18 -19.11
CA SER A 346 13.78 -8.09 -18.90
C SER A 346 12.48 -7.35 -18.59
N LEU A 347 12.52 -6.33 -17.72
CA LEU A 347 11.33 -5.53 -17.41
C LEU A 347 10.86 -4.72 -18.63
N GLU A 348 11.80 -4.07 -19.34
CA GLU A 348 11.50 -3.32 -20.56
C GLU A 348 10.82 -4.23 -21.60
N LYS A 349 11.34 -5.43 -21.84
CA LYS A 349 10.73 -6.42 -22.74
C LYS A 349 9.29 -6.76 -22.34
N LYS A 350 9.03 -7.05 -21.05
CA LYS A 350 7.67 -7.38 -20.57
C LYS A 350 6.68 -6.22 -20.78
N VAL A 351 7.11 -4.99 -20.57
CA VAL A 351 6.30 -3.80 -20.81
C VAL A 351 6.01 -3.64 -22.30
N LEU A 352 7.02 -3.80 -23.16
CA LEU A 352 6.84 -3.75 -24.63
C LEU A 352 5.89 -4.85 -25.13
N ASP A 353 6.00 -6.07 -24.61
CA ASP A 353 5.11 -7.18 -24.96
C ASP A 353 3.66 -6.92 -24.50
N HIS A 354 3.46 -6.28 -23.34
CA HIS A 354 2.13 -5.83 -22.92
C HIS A 354 1.57 -4.75 -23.85
N ILE A 355 2.37 -3.76 -24.24
CA ILE A 355 1.95 -2.70 -25.18
C ILE A 355 1.54 -3.30 -26.53
N LYS A 356 2.31 -4.25 -27.07
CA LYS A 356 1.97 -4.95 -28.31
C LYS A 356 0.62 -5.68 -28.22
N ARG A 357 0.33 -6.34 -27.08
CA ARG A 357 -0.97 -7.00 -26.85
C ARG A 357 -2.14 -6.04 -26.78
N ILE A 358 -1.96 -4.85 -26.18
CA ILE A 358 -2.99 -3.80 -26.20
C ILE A 358 -3.26 -3.41 -27.65
N LYS A 359 -2.21 -3.11 -28.43
CA LYS A 359 -2.34 -2.68 -29.83
C LYS A 359 -3.09 -3.71 -30.68
N GLN A 360 -2.77 -5.00 -30.53
CA GLN A 360 -3.46 -6.09 -31.23
C GLN A 360 -4.96 -6.18 -30.90
N ARG A 361 -5.36 -5.85 -29.66
CA ARG A 361 -6.77 -5.86 -29.24
C ARG A 361 -7.55 -4.65 -29.75
N THR A 362 -6.89 -3.54 -30.06
CA THR A 362 -7.54 -2.32 -30.59
C THR A 362 -7.74 -2.40 -32.12
N LEU A 363 -6.98 -3.26 -32.81
CA LEU A 363 -7.07 -3.49 -34.26
C LEU A 363 -8.12 -4.54 -34.65
N LEU A 364 -8.58 -5.35 -33.70
CA LEU A 364 -9.67 -6.33 -33.84
C LEU A 364 -10.99 -5.70 -33.38
#